data_AF-A0AAW6RHY6-F1
#
_entry.id   AF-A0AAW6RHY6-F1
#
_cell.length_a   1.000
_cell.length_b   1.000
_cell.length_c   1.000
_cell.angle_alpha   90.00
_cell.angle_beta   90.00
_cell.angle_gamma   90.00
#
_symmetry.space_group_name_H-M   'P 1'
#
loop_
_entity.id
_entity.type
_entity.pdbx_description
1 polymer ?
#
loop_
_entity_poly.entity_id
_entity_poly.type
_entity_poly.pdbx_seq_one_letter_code
_entity_poly.pdbx_strand_id
1 'polypeptide(L)'
;MPAIPAAALAWWEKTVEYAFLQQACRKWGVNFLAPLGVITLQAGDEPPRQTSPALHSGAYKWLLIEFRKDKAALEAEKERFYDYGVSLNVIEDMERAGELQSHFHRVVYGKQNAQGRLCLGSAPYWPTPLAQRGSKAAFLENGVGLPAFINYVEILMPMKKPGECGAASAIVFGIHRHDRTCFCMTLDEFFRQVRLLASPVELEPEPELELEPEPEPEPEPEPGSEPPQTPASAEAAPEPAAQTMT
;
A
#
# COMPACT_ATOMS: atom_id res chain seq x y z
N MET A 1 -6.26 8.95 -43.25
CA MET A 1 -6.38 7.85 -42.27
C MET A 1 -7.69 8.08 -41.52
N PRO A 2 -8.64 7.13 -41.49
CA PRO A 2 -9.87 7.30 -40.74
C PRO A 2 -9.56 7.33 -39.23
N ALA A 3 -10.26 8.20 -38.50
CA ALA A 3 -10.14 8.26 -37.05
C ALA A 3 -10.65 6.95 -36.44
N ILE A 4 -9.83 6.33 -35.58
CA ILE A 4 -10.22 5.13 -34.83
C ILE A 4 -11.18 5.59 -33.70
N PRO A 5 -12.35 4.96 -33.51
CA PRO A 5 -13.26 5.32 -32.43
C PRO A 5 -12.61 5.19 -31.05
N ALA A 6 -12.93 6.09 -30.12
CA ALA A 6 -12.39 6.08 -28.75
C ALA A 6 -12.59 4.73 -28.03
N ALA A 7 -13.75 4.07 -28.23
CA ALA A 7 -14.03 2.75 -27.68
C ALA A 7 -13.07 1.65 -28.19
N ALA A 8 -12.65 1.73 -29.45
CA ALA A 8 -11.68 0.79 -30.02
C ALA A 8 -10.25 1.06 -29.50
N LEU A 9 -9.90 2.33 -29.24
CA LEU A 9 -8.62 2.69 -28.60
C LEU A 9 -8.54 2.14 -27.17
N ALA A 10 -9.60 2.32 -26.37
CA ALA A 10 -9.69 1.79 -25.00
C ALA A 10 -9.55 0.25 -24.95
N TRP A 11 -10.09 -0.47 -25.94
CA TRP A 11 -9.98 -1.93 -26.00
C TRP A 11 -8.54 -2.41 -26.26
N TRP A 12 -7.79 -1.69 -27.10
CA TRP A 12 -6.38 -2.00 -27.33
C TRP A 12 -5.51 -1.73 -26.10
N GLU A 13 -5.77 -0.65 -25.35
CA GLU A 13 -5.06 -0.36 -24.11
C GLU A 13 -5.32 -1.43 -23.05
N LYS A 14 -6.57 -1.90 -22.92
CA LYS A 14 -6.90 -3.03 -22.03
C LYS A 14 -6.23 -4.32 -22.44
N THR A 15 -6.06 -4.56 -23.74
CA THR A 15 -5.30 -5.71 -24.24
C THR A 15 -3.83 -5.64 -23.83
N VAL A 16 -3.22 -4.45 -23.88
CA VAL A 16 -1.84 -4.22 -23.42
C VAL A 16 -1.72 -4.42 -21.90
N GLU A 17 -2.67 -3.90 -21.13
CA GLU A 17 -2.76 -4.11 -19.68
C GLU A 17 -2.84 -5.60 -19.33
N TYR A 18 -3.76 -6.36 -19.93
CA TYR A 18 -3.89 -7.79 -19.65
C TYR A 18 -2.64 -8.59 -20.07
N ALA A 19 -2.03 -8.27 -21.20
CA ALA A 19 -0.77 -8.88 -21.61
C ALA A 19 0.34 -8.58 -20.60
N PHE A 20 0.38 -7.36 -20.04
CA PHE A 20 1.34 -6.99 -19.00
C PHE A 20 1.12 -7.80 -17.73
N LEU A 21 -0.11 -7.89 -17.23
CA LEU A 21 -0.44 -8.67 -16.02
C LEU A 21 -0.07 -10.14 -16.18
N GLN A 22 -0.40 -10.75 -17.33
CA GLN A 22 -0.01 -12.13 -17.64
C GLN A 22 1.51 -12.31 -17.65
N GLN A 23 2.25 -11.36 -18.24
CA GLN A 23 3.71 -11.41 -18.24
C GLN A 23 4.27 -11.21 -16.83
N ALA A 24 3.66 -10.36 -16.02
CA ALA A 24 4.09 -10.14 -14.63
C ALA A 24 3.93 -11.38 -13.77
N CYS A 25 2.81 -12.09 -13.87
CA CYS A 25 2.63 -13.37 -13.18
C CYS A 25 3.65 -14.42 -13.66
N ARG A 26 3.76 -14.62 -14.99
CA ARG A 26 4.55 -15.73 -15.56
C ARG A 26 6.05 -15.50 -15.50
N LYS A 27 6.52 -14.27 -15.74
CA LYS A 27 7.94 -13.95 -15.87
C LYS A 27 8.53 -13.43 -14.56
N TRP A 28 7.76 -12.66 -13.81
CA TRP A 28 8.27 -11.98 -12.61
C TRP A 28 7.74 -12.59 -11.29
N GLY A 29 6.85 -13.59 -11.38
CA GLY A 29 6.35 -14.31 -10.20
C GLY A 29 5.55 -13.40 -9.26
N VAL A 30 4.82 -12.44 -9.83
CA VAL A 30 3.95 -11.54 -9.06
C VAL A 30 2.65 -12.24 -8.75
N ASN A 31 2.22 -12.12 -7.50
CA ASN A 31 0.92 -12.59 -7.06
C ASN A 31 -0.01 -11.38 -6.93
N PHE A 32 -0.85 -11.15 -7.94
CA PHE A 32 -1.89 -10.14 -7.86
C PHE A 32 -2.96 -10.62 -6.89
N LEU A 33 -3.03 -9.98 -5.73
CA LEU A 33 -4.21 -10.05 -4.90
C LEU A 33 -5.20 -9.02 -5.46
N ALA A 34 -6.49 -9.36 -5.42
CA ALA A 34 -7.55 -8.38 -5.70
C ALA A 34 -7.28 -7.11 -4.89
N PRO A 35 -7.72 -5.91 -5.36
CA PRO A 35 -7.54 -4.70 -4.60
C PRO A 35 -8.01 -5.01 -3.19
N LEU A 36 -7.10 -4.88 -2.24
CA LEU A 36 -7.43 -4.96 -0.83
C LEU A 36 -8.33 -3.75 -0.59
N GLY A 37 -9.61 -3.86 -0.99
CA GLY A 37 -10.65 -3.04 -0.44
C GLY A 37 -10.50 -3.24 1.04
N VAL A 38 -10.09 -2.17 1.71
CA VAL A 38 -9.97 -2.03 3.16
C VAL A 38 -9.78 -3.39 3.83
N ILE A 39 -8.54 -3.83 4.08
CA ILE A 39 -8.40 -5.00 4.96
C ILE A 39 -8.92 -4.58 6.32
N THR A 40 -10.17 -4.92 6.60
CA THR A 40 -10.70 -4.94 7.95
C THR A 40 -9.97 -6.07 8.65
N LEU A 41 -8.86 -5.74 9.30
CA LEU A 41 -8.22 -6.68 10.21
C LEU A 41 -9.12 -6.75 11.45
N GLN A 42 -10.09 -7.68 11.42
CA GLN A 42 -10.76 -8.10 12.66
C GLN A 42 -9.76 -8.93 13.46
N ALA A 43 -9.10 -8.28 14.41
CA ALA A 43 -8.39 -8.95 15.49
C ALA A 43 -9.20 -8.71 16.77
N GLY A 44 -10.11 -9.63 17.09
CA GLY A 44 -10.92 -9.59 18.32
C GLY A 44 -12.08 -8.60 18.31
N ASP A 45 -12.53 -8.22 19.53
CA ASP A 45 -13.67 -7.32 19.82
C ASP A 45 -13.41 -5.84 19.51
N GLU A 46 -12.30 -5.50 18.84
CA GLU A 46 -11.99 -4.13 18.45
C GLU A 46 -12.85 -3.69 17.24
N PRO A 47 -13.29 -2.41 17.20
CA PRO A 47 -14.03 -1.88 16.06
C PRO A 47 -13.19 -1.96 14.78
N PRO A 48 -13.82 -2.13 13.60
CA PRO A 48 -13.12 -2.32 12.34
C PRO A 48 -12.20 -1.14 12.03
N ARG A 49 -10.89 -1.28 12.28
CA ARG A 49 -9.88 -0.33 11.81
C ARG A 49 -9.67 -0.53 10.32
N GLN A 50 -10.01 0.51 9.54
CA GLN A 50 -9.68 0.57 8.13
C GLN A 50 -8.15 0.74 8.02
N THR A 51 -7.44 -0.33 7.70
CA THR A 51 -6.01 -0.24 7.44
C THR A 51 -5.73 -0.80 6.06
N SER A 52 -4.98 -0.06 5.25
CA SER A 52 -4.24 -0.64 4.12
C SER A 52 -2.86 -0.97 4.65
N PRO A 53 -2.54 -2.24 4.99
CA PRO A 53 -1.24 -2.61 5.58
C PRO A 53 -0.07 -2.21 4.68
N ALA A 54 -0.33 -2.11 3.36
CA ALA A 54 0.65 -1.72 2.39
C ALA A 54 1.07 -0.24 2.44
N LEU A 55 0.17 0.65 2.84
CA LEU A 55 0.47 2.09 2.94
C LEU A 55 1.23 2.44 4.23
N HIS A 56 1.17 1.59 5.26
CA HIS A 56 1.93 1.77 6.51
C HIS A 56 3.26 1.00 6.53
N SER A 57 3.42 0.04 5.62
CA SER A 57 4.61 -0.80 5.58
C SER A 57 5.63 -0.27 4.57
N GLY A 58 6.85 0.01 5.05
CA GLY A 58 8.02 0.27 4.20
C GLY A 58 8.43 -0.94 3.34
N ALA A 59 7.76 -2.09 3.52
CA ALA A 59 8.02 -3.31 2.77
C ALA A 59 7.50 -3.27 1.32
N TYR A 60 6.79 -2.22 0.91
CA TYR A 60 6.31 -2.07 -0.46
C TYR A 60 7.22 -1.17 -1.32
N LYS A 61 7.14 -1.40 -2.62
CA LYS A 61 7.66 -0.52 -3.67
C LYS A 61 6.51 -0.11 -4.58
N TRP A 62 6.55 1.13 -5.03
CA TRP A 62 5.46 1.77 -5.76
C TRP A 62 5.91 2.13 -7.17
N LEU A 63 5.06 1.80 -8.15
CA LEU A 63 5.25 2.06 -9.58
C LEU A 63 3.99 2.76 -10.11
N LEU A 64 4.20 3.67 -11.05
CA LEU A 64 3.10 4.28 -11.82
C LEU A 64 3.24 3.80 -13.25
N ILE A 65 2.19 3.20 -13.79
CA ILE A 65 2.20 2.66 -15.16
C ILE A 65 1.06 3.27 -15.96
N GLU A 66 1.41 3.82 -17.11
CA GLU A 66 0.43 4.24 -18.10
C GLU A 66 0.42 3.25 -19.28
N PHE A 67 -0.73 2.62 -19.53
CA PHE A 67 -0.90 1.68 -20.64
C PHE A 67 -1.32 2.41 -21.91
N ARG A 68 -0.62 2.15 -23.01
CA ARG A 68 -0.91 2.76 -24.32
C ARG A 68 -1.01 1.69 -25.39
N LYS A 69 -1.82 1.95 -26.41
CA LYS A 69 -1.97 1.02 -27.54
C LYS A 69 -0.64 0.71 -28.22
N ASP A 70 0.13 1.75 -28.56
CA ASP A 70 1.37 1.63 -29.32
C ASP A 70 2.37 2.74 -28.95
N LYS A 71 3.57 2.69 -29.54
CA LYS A 71 4.63 3.67 -29.27
C LYS A 71 4.26 5.08 -29.76
N ALA A 72 3.45 5.22 -30.81
CA ALA A 72 3.10 6.52 -31.36
C ALA A 72 2.16 7.29 -30.42
N ALA A 73 1.35 6.57 -29.64
CA ALA A 73 0.50 7.15 -28.61
C ALA A 73 1.27 7.85 -27.46
N LEU A 74 2.60 7.70 -27.37
CA LEU A 74 3.42 8.45 -26.40
C LEU A 74 3.53 9.93 -26.76
N GLU A 75 3.41 10.30 -28.03
CA GLU A 75 3.44 11.72 -28.43
C GLU A 75 2.16 12.44 -27.97
N ALA A 76 1.01 11.76 -28.07
CA ALA A 76 -0.26 12.27 -27.55
C ALA A 76 -0.24 12.47 -26.02
N GLU A 77 0.60 11.73 -25.29
CA GLU A 77 0.76 11.91 -23.84
C GLU A 77 1.32 13.30 -23.48
N LYS A 78 2.17 13.86 -24.35
CA LYS A 78 2.75 15.18 -24.16
C LYS A 78 1.69 16.29 -24.20
N GLU A 79 0.64 16.08 -25.00
CA GLU A 79 -0.45 17.04 -25.16
C GLU A 79 -1.32 17.20 -23.90
N ARG A 80 -1.19 16.27 -22.93
CA ARG A 80 -1.91 16.29 -21.65
C ARG A 80 -1.36 17.30 -20.66
N PHE A 81 -0.19 17.88 -20.93
CA PHE A 81 0.43 18.91 -20.10
C PHE A 81 0.07 20.30 -20.60
N TYR A 82 0.05 21.29 -19.69
CA TYR A 82 -0.03 22.70 -20.09
C TYR A 82 1.15 23.08 -20.98
N ASP A 83 2.35 22.72 -20.53
CA ASP A 83 3.58 22.81 -21.29
C ASP A 83 4.47 21.61 -20.95
N TYR A 84 4.59 20.68 -21.90
CA TYR A 84 5.40 19.48 -21.72
C TYR A 84 6.90 19.79 -21.58
N GLY A 85 7.40 20.80 -22.30
CA GLY A 85 8.81 21.18 -22.27
C GLY A 85 9.20 21.72 -20.89
N VAL A 86 8.38 22.60 -20.33
CA VAL A 86 8.56 23.09 -18.96
C VAL A 86 8.45 21.96 -17.95
N SER A 87 7.44 21.08 -18.08
CA SER A 87 7.27 19.94 -17.17
C SER A 87 8.48 19.00 -17.18
N LEU A 88 9.02 18.71 -18.37
CA LEU A 88 10.23 17.90 -18.51
C LEU A 88 11.44 18.55 -17.83
N ASN A 89 11.64 19.86 -18.02
CA ASN A 89 12.74 20.59 -17.40
C ASN A 89 12.63 20.58 -15.86
N VAL A 90 11.43 20.80 -15.32
CA VAL A 90 11.18 20.73 -13.87
C VAL A 90 11.56 19.35 -13.33
N ILE A 91 11.07 18.28 -13.95
CA ILE A 91 11.40 16.92 -13.52
C ILE A 91 12.91 16.67 -13.60
N GLU A 92 13.56 17.05 -14.71
CA GLU A 92 14.99 16.82 -14.89
C GLU A 92 15.84 17.60 -13.88
N ASP A 93 15.51 18.87 -13.62
CA ASP A 93 16.24 19.71 -12.68
C ASP A 93 16.09 19.19 -11.24
N MET A 94 14.89 18.77 -10.83
CA MET A 94 14.64 18.18 -9.52
C MET A 94 15.33 16.81 -9.36
N GLU A 95 15.37 16.00 -10.42
CA GLU A 95 16.15 14.76 -10.41
C GLU A 95 17.66 15.05 -10.28
N ARG A 96 18.17 16.08 -10.96
CA ARG A 96 19.59 16.48 -10.88
C ARG A 96 19.96 16.99 -9.49
N ALA A 97 19.04 17.69 -8.82
CA ALA A 97 19.19 18.14 -7.44
C ALA A 97 19.07 17.01 -6.40
N GLY A 98 18.60 15.81 -6.81
CA GLY A 98 18.37 14.68 -5.92
C GLY A 98 17.08 14.80 -5.08
N GLU A 99 16.20 15.74 -5.43
CA GLU A 99 14.93 16.01 -4.75
C GLU A 99 13.81 15.09 -5.25
N LEU A 100 13.97 14.54 -6.45
CA LEU A 100 12.96 13.75 -7.14
C LEU A 100 13.56 12.49 -7.79
N GLN A 101 12.72 11.47 -7.93
CA GLN A 101 13.00 10.29 -8.74
C GLN A 101 11.82 10.09 -9.69
N SER A 102 12.06 9.79 -10.97
CA SER A 102 10.96 9.54 -11.92
C SER A 102 11.04 8.19 -12.65
N HIS A 103 12.13 7.42 -12.49
CA HIS A 103 12.37 6.14 -13.17
C HIS A 103 11.28 5.07 -12.94
N PHE A 104 10.48 5.21 -11.87
CA PHE A 104 9.37 4.31 -11.55
C PHE A 104 8.06 4.65 -12.29
N HIS A 105 7.98 5.82 -12.94
CA HIS A 105 6.86 6.18 -13.81
C HIS A 105 7.14 5.72 -15.24
N ARG A 106 6.33 4.79 -15.73
CA ARG A 106 6.59 4.03 -16.95
C ARG A 106 5.40 4.09 -17.89
N VAL A 107 5.67 4.18 -19.18
CA VAL A 107 4.67 3.88 -20.20
C VAL A 107 4.90 2.46 -20.70
N VAL A 108 3.85 1.65 -20.73
CA VAL A 108 3.84 0.30 -21.30
C VAL A 108 2.93 0.31 -22.52
N TYR A 109 3.43 -0.19 -23.65
CA TYR A 109 2.70 -0.11 -24.90
C TYR A 109 2.79 -1.38 -25.73
N GLY A 110 1.78 -1.59 -26.58
CA GLY A 110 1.76 -2.69 -27.54
C GLY A 110 2.74 -2.47 -28.69
N LYS A 111 3.42 -3.53 -29.12
CA LYS A 111 4.14 -3.58 -30.38
C LYS A 111 4.02 -4.98 -30.97
N GLN A 112 4.32 -5.11 -32.25
CA GLN A 112 4.40 -6.42 -32.89
C GLN A 112 5.84 -6.91 -32.90
N ASN A 113 6.03 -8.20 -32.64
CA ASN A 113 7.31 -8.85 -32.85
C ASN A 113 7.50 -9.18 -34.35
N ALA A 114 8.66 -9.74 -34.72
CA ALA A 114 8.94 -10.10 -36.12
C ALA A 114 7.95 -11.12 -36.73
N GLN A 115 7.19 -11.84 -35.91
CA GLN A 115 6.16 -12.79 -36.32
C GLN A 115 4.73 -12.20 -36.28
N GLY A 116 4.59 -10.88 -36.11
CA GLY A 116 3.29 -10.20 -36.04
C GLY A 116 2.52 -10.43 -34.74
N ARG A 117 3.10 -11.10 -33.74
CA ARG A 117 2.45 -11.34 -32.45
C ARG A 117 2.59 -10.11 -31.55
N LEU A 118 1.55 -9.84 -30.76
CA LEU A 118 1.58 -8.81 -29.73
C LEU A 118 2.73 -9.08 -28.75
N CYS A 119 3.58 -8.08 -28.56
CA CYS A 119 4.57 -8.03 -27.50
C CYS A 119 4.55 -6.64 -26.85
N LEU A 120 5.15 -6.53 -25.67
CA LEU A 120 5.14 -5.29 -24.91
C LEU A 120 6.44 -4.52 -25.11
N GLY A 121 6.30 -3.22 -25.34
CA GLY A 121 7.35 -2.23 -25.18
C GLY A 121 7.17 -1.51 -23.84
N SER A 122 8.25 -0.92 -23.37
CA SER A 122 8.22 -0.03 -22.22
C SER A 122 9.24 1.07 -22.40
N ALA A 123 8.88 2.27 -21.95
CA ALA A 123 9.76 3.42 -21.87
C ALA A 123 9.56 4.12 -20.52
N PRO A 124 10.58 4.84 -20.00
CA PRO A 124 10.35 5.85 -18.98
C PRO A 124 9.29 6.83 -19.47
N TYR A 125 8.42 7.29 -18.56
CA TYR A 125 7.46 8.33 -18.89
C TYR A 125 8.16 9.65 -19.22
N TRP A 126 9.15 10.00 -18.41
CA TRP A 126 10.05 11.11 -18.67
C TRP A 126 11.34 10.59 -19.29
N PRO A 127 11.71 11.03 -20.50
CA PRO A 127 12.92 10.57 -21.17
C PRO A 127 14.20 11.24 -20.62
N THR A 128 14.29 11.49 -19.31
CA THR A 128 15.46 12.12 -18.69
C THR A 128 16.65 11.15 -18.62
N PRO A 129 17.90 11.68 -18.57
CA PRO A 129 19.09 10.84 -18.42
C PRO A 129 19.09 10.00 -17.13
N LEU A 130 18.48 10.51 -16.05
CA LEU A 130 18.39 9.80 -14.78
C LEU A 130 17.33 8.71 -14.81
N ALA A 131 16.15 8.95 -15.39
CA ALA A 131 15.14 7.92 -15.56
C ALA A 131 15.62 6.77 -16.44
N GLN A 132 16.37 7.08 -17.50
CA GLN A 132 16.97 6.07 -18.39
C GLN A 132 18.05 5.24 -17.71
N ARG A 133 18.99 5.87 -16.98
CA ARG A 133 20.07 5.17 -16.27
C ARG A 133 19.58 4.42 -15.03
N GLY A 134 18.59 4.97 -14.33
CA GLY A 134 17.99 4.36 -13.15
C GLY A 134 17.07 3.17 -13.48
N SER A 135 16.67 3.03 -14.75
CA SER A 135 15.82 1.93 -15.19
C SER A 135 16.55 0.58 -15.14
N LYS A 136 16.08 -0.31 -14.27
CA LYS A 136 16.52 -1.70 -14.14
C LYS A 136 15.88 -2.60 -15.20
N ALA A 137 16.62 -3.66 -15.55
CA ALA A 137 16.19 -4.66 -16.52
C ALA A 137 14.93 -5.42 -16.06
N ALA A 138 14.84 -5.74 -14.77
CA ALA A 138 13.62 -6.26 -14.18
C ALA A 138 12.64 -5.10 -13.93
N PHE A 139 11.52 -5.10 -14.66
CA PHE A 139 10.52 -4.03 -14.64
C PHE A 139 10.13 -3.64 -13.20
N LEU A 140 9.81 -4.63 -12.37
CA LEU A 140 9.25 -4.42 -11.04
C LEU A 140 10.28 -3.92 -10.01
N GLU A 141 11.58 -4.00 -10.33
CA GLU A 141 12.62 -3.50 -9.44
C GLU A 141 12.78 -1.98 -9.50
N ASN A 142 12.09 -1.33 -10.44
CA ASN A 142 12.09 0.11 -10.63
C ASN A 142 11.22 0.86 -9.62
N GLY A 143 10.49 0.19 -8.73
CA GLY A 143 9.60 0.88 -7.80
C GLY A 143 10.34 1.59 -6.66
N VAL A 144 9.72 2.64 -6.14
CA VAL A 144 10.26 3.51 -5.06
C VAL A 144 9.49 3.35 -3.74
N GLY A 145 10.00 3.93 -2.66
CA GLY A 145 9.27 4.02 -1.39
C GLY A 145 8.07 4.95 -1.46
N LEU A 146 7.10 4.77 -0.55
CA LEU A 146 5.85 5.53 -0.54
C LEU A 146 6.05 7.07 -0.47
N PRO A 147 6.94 7.63 0.38
CA PRO A 147 7.13 9.08 0.41
C PRO A 147 7.64 9.66 -0.91
N ALA A 148 8.59 8.98 -1.56
CA ALA A 148 9.10 9.39 -2.87
C ALA A 148 8.03 9.29 -3.96
N PHE A 149 7.17 8.28 -3.88
CA PHE A 149 6.04 8.11 -4.79
C PHE A 149 5.03 9.25 -4.65
N ILE A 150 4.60 9.54 -3.42
CA ILE A 150 3.63 10.62 -3.13
C ILE A 150 4.19 11.96 -3.60
N ASN A 151 5.43 12.31 -3.20
CA ASN A 151 6.10 13.56 -3.60
C ASN A 151 6.08 13.74 -5.13
N TYR A 152 6.44 12.67 -5.86
CA TYR A 152 6.44 12.71 -7.32
C TYR A 152 5.05 12.93 -7.92
N VAL A 153 4.02 12.25 -7.42
CA VAL A 153 2.67 12.41 -7.96
C VAL A 153 2.13 13.81 -7.61
N GLU A 154 2.41 14.35 -6.43
CA GLU A 154 2.03 15.71 -6.04
C GLU A 154 2.67 16.78 -6.93
N ILE A 155 3.90 16.55 -7.42
CA ILE A 155 4.55 17.41 -8.41
C ILE A 155 3.95 17.21 -9.80
N LEU A 156 3.66 15.95 -10.19
CA LEU A 156 3.14 15.61 -11.52
C LEU A 156 1.76 16.19 -11.80
N MET A 157 0.85 16.10 -10.83
CA MET A 157 -0.58 16.36 -11.04
C MET A 157 -0.89 17.81 -11.42
N PRO A 158 -0.31 18.84 -10.78
CA PRO A 158 -0.52 20.24 -11.17
C PRO A 158 -0.01 20.60 -12.57
N MET A 159 0.93 19.82 -13.14
CA MET A 159 1.47 20.07 -14.48
C MET A 159 0.54 19.58 -15.60
N LYS A 160 -0.41 18.69 -15.30
CA LYS A 160 -1.40 18.16 -16.25
C LYS A 160 -2.60 19.08 -16.40
N LYS A 161 -3.19 19.11 -17.60
CA LYS A 161 -4.42 19.86 -17.90
C LYS A 161 -5.61 19.32 -17.09
N PRO A 162 -6.63 20.14 -16.80
CA PRO A 162 -7.82 19.70 -16.08
C PRO A 162 -8.55 18.61 -16.89
N GLY A 163 -9.06 17.57 -16.24
CA GLY A 163 -9.67 16.42 -16.92
C GLY A 163 -8.68 15.36 -17.41
N GLU A 164 -7.41 15.71 -17.62
CA GLU A 164 -6.32 14.75 -17.85
C GLU A 164 -5.70 14.23 -16.54
N CYS A 165 -6.11 14.83 -15.44
CA CYS A 165 -5.71 14.51 -14.08
C CYS A 165 -6.43 13.28 -13.51
N GLY A 166 -7.41 12.70 -14.22
CA GLY A 166 -8.34 11.69 -13.68
C GLY A 166 -8.21 10.27 -14.26
N ALA A 167 -8.04 9.32 -13.34
CA ALA A 167 -8.55 7.93 -13.33
C ALA A 167 -8.23 6.90 -14.43
N ALA A 168 -8.35 7.23 -15.73
CA ALA A 168 -8.68 6.17 -16.70
C ALA A 168 -7.48 5.34 -17.21
N SER A 169 -6.27 5.89 -17.22
CA SER A 169 -5.15 5.26 -17.94
C SER A 169 -3.89 5.01 -17.11
N ALA A 170 -3.78 5.60 -15.90
CA ALA A 170 -2.63 5.44 -15.02
C ALA A 170 -2.98 4.50 -13.86
N ILE A 171 -2.23 3.42 -13.75
CA ILE A 171 -2.40 2.39 -12.73
C ILE A 171 -1.23 2.44 -11.76
N VAL A 172 -1.53 2.54 -10.48
CA VAL A 172 -0.58 2.44 -9.38
C VAL A 172 -0.40 0.96 -9.04
N PHE A 173 0.84 0.50 -9.02
CA PHE A 173 1.21 -0.84 -8.55
C PHE A 173 1.97 -0.72 -7.24
N GLY A 174 1.48 -1.38 -6.20
CA GLY A 174 2.23 -1.60 -4.97
C GLY A 174 2.68 -3.05 -4.89
N ILE A 175 3.99 -3.26 -4.78
CA ILE A 175 4.62 -4.59 -4.81
C ILE A 175 5.41 -4.79 -3.52
N HIS A 176 5.06 -5.84 -2.79
CA HIS A 176 5.79 -6.21 -1.58
C HIS A 176 7.18 -6.77 -1.95
N ARG A 177 8.20 -6.33 -1.21
CA ARG A 177 9.61 -6.59 -1.53
C ARG A 177 10.02 -8.05 -1.39
N HIS A 178 9.33 -8.83 -0.56
CA HIS A 178 9.73 -10.20 -0.21
C HIS A 178 8.87 -11.26 -0.90
N ASP A 179 7.58 -11.31 -0.58
CA ASP A 179 6.64 -12.32 -1.10
C ASP A 179 6.09 -12.00 -2.51
N ARG A 180 6.41 -10.82 -3.05
CA ARG A 180 5.96 -10.32 -4.36
C ARG A 180 4.44 -10.23 -4.49
N THR A 181 3.73 -10.12 -3.37
CA THR A 181 2.33 -9.74 -3.35
C THR A 181 2.16 -8.37 -3.98
N CYS A 182 1.21 -8.26 -4.90
CA CYS A 182 0.94 -7.03 -5.64
C CYS A 182 -0.54 -6.67 -5.59
N PHE A 183 -0.80 -5.38 -5.49
CA PHE A 183 -2.11 -4.80 -5.76
C PHE A 183 -1.96 -3.72 -6.82
N CYS A 184 -3.02 -3.53 -7.59
CA CYS A 184 -3.13 -2.48 -8.58
C CYS A 184 -4.40 -1.67 -8.33
N MET A 185 -4.31 -0.36 -8.45
CA MET A 185 -5.44 0.55 -8.30
C MET A 185 -5.25 1.77 -9.20
N THR A 186 -6.32 2.50 -9.45
CA THR A 186 -6.24 3.80 -10.12
C THR A 186 -5.53 4.81 -9.20
N LEU A 187 -5.01 5.90 -9.79
CA LEU A 187 -4.38 6.96 -9.02
C LEU A 187 -5.37 7.63 -8.03
N ASP A 188 -6.64 7.75 -8.41
CA ASP A 188 -7.69 8.31 -7.56
C ASP A 188 -8.02 7.40 -6.37
N GLU A 189 -8.07 6.09 -6.59
CA GLU A 189 -8.21 5.11 -5.50
C GLU A 189 -7.02 5.17 -4.54
N PHE A 190 -5.80 5.31 -5.07
CA PHE A 190 -4.60 5.46 -4.25
C PHE A 190 -4.69 6.69 -3.34
N PHE A 191 -5.02 7.87 -3.87
CA PHE A 191 -5.16 9.07 -3.05
C PHE A 191 -6.34 8.99 -2.08
N ARG A 192 -7.44 8.34 -2.47
CA ARG A 192 -8.55 8.08 -1.55
C ARG A 192 -8.07 7.27 -0.34
N GLN A 193 -7.29 6.22 -0.57
CA GLN A 193 -6.73 5.41 0.53
C GLN A 193 -5.74 6.21 1.38
N VAL A 194 -4.82 6.97 0.77
CA VAL A 194 -3.88 7.82 1.53
C VAL A 194 -4.62 8.82 2.42
N ARG A 195 -5.68 9.45 1.92
CA ARG A 195 -6.50 10.39 2.71
C ARG A 195 -7.24 9.72 3.86
N LEU A 196 -7.85 8.55 3.62
CA LEU A 196 -8.55 7.80 4.68
C LEU A 196 -7.61 7.44 5.84
N LEU A 197 -6.33 7.21 5.56
CA LEU A 197 -5.32 6.91 6.57
C LEU A 197 -4.77 8.14 7.29
N ALA A 198 -4.86 9.31 6.67
CA ALA A 198 -4.44 10.59 7.25
C ALA A 198 -5.54 11.23 8.12
N SER A 199 -6.80 10.81 7.99
CA SER A 199 -7.89 11.27 8.85
C SER A 199 -7.68 10.77 10.29
N PRO A 200 -7.70 11.66 11.30
CA PRO A 200 -7.79 11.24 12.68
C PRO A 200 -9.07 10.42 12.85
N VAL A 201 -8.97 9.21 13.37
CA VAL A 201 -10.15 8.53 13.92
C VAL A 201 -10.60 9.39 15.09
N GLU A 202 -11.71 10.11 14.94
CA GLU A 202 -12.42 10.66 16.09
C GLU A 202 -12.82 9.46 16.96
N LEU A 203 -12.06 9.24 18.03
CA LEU A 203 -12.48 8.36 19.10
C LEU A 203 -13.72 9.03 19.70
N GLU A 204 -14.91 8.53 19.39
CA GLU A 204 -16.09 8.87 20.19
C GLU A 204 -15.74 8.58 21.66
N PRO A 205 -15.97 9.52 22.58
CA PRO A 205 -15.63 9.31 23.98
C PRO A 205 -16.39 8.08 24.48
N GLU A 206 -15.65 7.13 25.07
CA GLU A 206 -16.25 6.00 25.76
C GLU A 206 -17.31 6.54 26.73
N PRO A 207 -18.52 5.93 26.79
CA PRO A 207 -19.51 6.34 27.76
C PRO A 207 -18.89 6.22 29.15
N GLU A 208 -18.83 7.32 29.89
CA GLU A 208 -18.40 7.33 31.28
C GLU A 208 -19.19 6.25 32.01
N LEU A 209 -18.50 5.19 32.44
CA LEU A 209 -19.08 4.19 33.32
C LEU A 209 -19.47 4.93 34.60
N GLU A 210 -20.78 5.12 34.80
CA GLU A 210 -21.33 5.57 36.08
C GLU A 210 -20.80 4.61 37.15
N LEU A 211 -19.87 5.11 37.96
CA LEU A 211 -19.31 4.36 39.09
C LEU A 211 -20.47 3.97 40.01
N GLU A 212 -20.74 2.67 40.11
CA GLU A 212 -21.64 2.16 41.14
C GLU A 212 -21.16 2.66 42.51
N PRO A 213 -22.06 3.14 43.39
CA PRO A 213 -21.65 3.69 44.67
C PRO A 213 -20.98 2.61 45.53
N GLU A 214 -19.83 2.95 46.12
CA GLU A 214 -19.10 2.07 47.03
C GLU A 214 -20.00 1.57 48.17
N PRO A 215 -19.91 0.29 48.56
CA PRO A 215 -20.67 -0.23 49.69
C PRO A 215 -20.18 0.41 51.00
N GLU A 216 -21.12 0.78 51.87
CA GLU A 216 -20.85 1.38 53.18
C GLU A 216 -19.90 0.52 54.03
N PRO A 217 -19.00 1.14 54.82
CA PRO A 217 -18.05 0.41 55.65
C PRO A 217 -18.76 -0.34 56.79
N GLU A 218 -18.39 -1.61 56.97
CA GLU A 218 -18.86 -2.46 58.07
C GLU A 218 -18.44 -1.88 59.44
N PRO A 219 -19.28 -2.01 60.49
CA PRO A 219 -19.00 -1.46 61.81
C PRO A 219 -17.86 -2.21 62.52
N GLU A 220 -16.96 -1.45 63.16
CA GLU A 220 -15.84 -1.98 63.95
C GLU A 220 -16.32 -2.82 65.14
N PRO A 221 -15.65 -3.95 65.45
CA PRO A 221 -15.97 -4.75 66.64
C PRO A 221 -15.43 -4.10 67.93
N GLU A 222 -16.29 -4.03 68.96
CA GLU A 222 -15.99 -3.47 70.28
C GLU A 222 -14.88 -4.24 71.05
N PRO A 223 -14.13 -3.57 71.95
CA PRO A 223 -13.01 -4.17 72.63
C PRO A 223 -13.39 -4.87 73.94
N GLY A 224 -12.91 -6.11 74.08
CA GLY A 224 -12.45 -6.63 75.36
C GLY A 224 -13.23 -7.82 75.95
N SER A 225 -12.53 -8.96 76.07
CA SER A 225 -12.38 -9.71 77.33
C SER A 225 -11.35 -10.83 77.16
N GLU A 226 -10.53 -11.00 78.20
CA GLU A 226 -9.27 -11.74 78.34
C GLU A 226 -9.23 -13.26 78.00
N PRO A 227 -8.02 -13.84 77.83
CA PRO A 227 -7.80 -15.22 77.42
C PRO A 227 -7.59 -16.18 78.61
N PRO A 228 -7.80 -17.50 78.42
CA PRO A 228 -7.15 -18.50 79.26
C PRO A 228 -6.32 -19.54 78.48
N GLN A 229 -5.02 -19.53 78.79
CA GLN A 229 -4.14 -20.64 79.15
C GLN A 229 -4.17 -21.98 78.39
N THR A 230 -3.00 -22.31 77.85
CA THR A 230 -2.53 -23.65 77.47
C THR A 230 -2.36 -24.56 78.70
N PRO A 231 -2.50 -25.89 78.54
CA PRO A 231 -1.29 -26.70 78.73
C PRO A 231 -1.12 -27.87 77.73
N ALA A 232 0.08 -28.43 77.83
CA ALA A 232 0.80 -29.31 76.92
C ALA A 232 0.34 -30.79 76.85
N SER A 233 1.03 -31.50 75.93
CA SER A 233 1.28 -32.96 75.84
C SER A 233 0.23 -33.78 75.07
N ALA A 234 0.55 -34.72 74.16
CA ALA A 234 1.81 -35.40 73.80
C ALA A 234 1.66 -36.12 72.44
N GLU A 235 2.80 -36.39 71.77
CA GLU A 235 3.20 -37.71 71.19
C GLU A 235 2.30 -38.36 70.09
N ALA A 236 2.73 -38.87 68.93
CA ALA A 236 4.01 -39.34 68.39
C ALA A 236 3.96 -39.37 66.84
N ALA A 237 5.16 -39.48 66.25
CA ALA A 237 5.52 -39.63 64.82
C ALA A 237 5.13 -41.00 64.19
N PRO A 238 5.65 -41.45 63.02
CA PRO A 238 6.34 -40.77 61.91
C PRO A 238 5.81 -41.12 60.48
N GLU A 239 6.34 -40.44 59.46
CA GLU A 239 6.25 -40.81 58.03
C GLU A 239 6.86 -42.19 57.71
N PRO A 240 6.50 -42.77 56.55
CA PRO A 240 7.54 -43.30 55.69
C PRO A 240 7.45 -42.85 54.21
N ALA A 241 8.62 -42.41 53.75
CA ALA A 241 9.27 -42.61 52.46
C ALA A 241 8.53 -43.30 51.29
N ALA A 242 8.58 -42.61 50.14
CA ALA A 242 9.10 -43.04 48.84
C ALA A 242 8.85 -44.48 48.32
N GLN A 243 8.35 -44.58 47.08
CA GLN A 243 8.96 -45.30 45.94
C GLN A 243 8.03 -45.17 44.70
N THR A 244 8.45 -44.54 43.60
CA THR A 244 9.08 -45.08 42.36
C THR A 244 8.29 -46.14 41.57
N MET A 245 8.18 -45.85 40.26
CA MET A 245 7.98 -46.75 39.10
C MET A 245 6.62 -47.46 39.04
N THR A 246 5.88 -47.47 37.93
CA THR A 246 6.27 -47.55 36.50
C THR A 246 5.12 -47.05 35.64
#